data_AF-A0A3C0QTW6-F1
#
_entry.id   AF-A0A3C0QTW6-F1
#
_cell.length_a   1.000
_cell.length_b   1.000
_cell.length_c   1.000
_cell.angle_alpha   90.00
_cell.angle_beta   90.00
_cell.angle_gamma   90.00
#
_symmetry.space_group_name_H-M   'P 1'
#
loop_
_entity.id
_entity.type
_entity.pdbx_description
1 polymer ?
#
loop_
_entity_poly.entity_id
_entity_poly.type
_entity_poly.pdbx_seq_one_letter_code
_entity_poly.pdbx_strand_id
1 'polypeptide(L)'
;MGGVGVPYGNSTVLPFIKSFFGGGANSVRAWRLYTLGPGSFSDNQGIRFDRYGDIKLEANLEHRFLIYRFLHGALFADAGNVWFLNKNPEFPGGEFRFDSFLSEIAIGTGVGLRFDFDFFVVRLDAAFPLHNPAHSPGERWLRRFPELNLWNLNLGIGYPF
;
A
#
# COMPACT_ATOMS: atom_id res chain seq x y z
N MET A 1 4.83 -3.59 9.30
CA MET A 1 5.36 -4.96 9.10
C MET A 1 6.34 -4.95 7.93
N GLY A 2 7.30 -5.86 7.89
CA GLY A 2 8.23 -5.97 6.77
C GLY A 2 8.67 -7.40 6.56
N GLY A 3 9.13 -7.69 5.34
CA GLY A 3 9.57 -9.02 4.94
C GLY A 3 10.55 -8.95 3.79
N VAL A 4 11.47 -9.92 3.75
CA VAL A 4 12.41 -10.11 2.64
C VAL A 4 12.35 -11.58 2.28
N GLY A 5 12.11 -11.87 1.02
CA GLY A 5 12.20 -13.21 0.45
C GLY A 5 13.32 -13.23 -0.57
N VAL A 6 14.24 -14.17 -0.43
CA VAL A 6 15.40 -14.27 -1.30
C VAL A 6 15.16 -15.40 -2.30
N PRO A 7 15.09 -15.13 -3.62
CA PRO A 7 15.02 -16.19 -4.61
C PRO A 7 16.34 -16.98 -4.61
N TYR A 8 16.25 -18.30 -4.80
CA TYR A 8 17.38 -19.21 -4.72
C TYR A 8 17.42 -20.18 -5.91
N GLY A 9 18.63 -20.61 -6.30
CA GLY A 9 18.86 -21.51 -7.42
C GLY A 9 18.78 -20.78 -8.76
N ASN A 10 17.92 -21.27 -9.67
CA ASN A 10 17.83 -20.78 -11.05
C ASN A 10 16.88 -19.58 -11.24
N SER A 11 16.28 -19.06 -10.16
CA SER A 11 15.38 -17.92 -10.24
C SER A 11 16.05 -16.65 -9.74
N THR A 12 15.87 -15.55 -10.46
CA THR A 12 16.35 -14.20 -10.09
C THR A 12 15.30 -13.36 -9.37
N VAL A 13 14.04 -13.83 -9.35
CA VAL A 13 12.88 -13.20 -8.68
C VAL A 13 12.05 -14.27 -7.95
N LEU A 14 11.30 -13.87 -6.91
CA LEU A 14 10.36 -14.80 -6.28
C LEU A 14 9.20 -15.16 -7.23
N PRO A 15 8.74 -16.43 -7.24
CA PRO A 15 7.50 -16.78 -7.91
C PRO A 15 6.33 -15.98 -7.31
N PHE A 16 5.44 -15.46 -8.15
CA PHE A 16 4.33 -14.58 -7.76
C PHE A 16 3.57 -15.03 -6.50
N ILE A 17 3.31 -16.33 -6.35
CA ILE A 17 2.56 -16.90 -5.22
C ILE A 17 3.28 -16.79 -3.85
N LYS A 18 4.59 -16.52 -3.88
CA LYS A 18 5.45 -16.31 -2.70
C LYS A 18 5.95 -14.87 -2.59
N SER A 19 5.66 -14.04 -3.59
CA SER A 19 6.06 -12.64 -3.62
C SER A 19 5.17 -11.79 -2.71
N PHE A 20 5.74 -10.70 -2.23
CA PHE A 20 5.00 -9.70 -1.49
C PHE A 20 4.23 -8.78 -2.44
N PHE A 21 3.17 -8.17 -1.93
CA PHE A 21 2.38 -7.17 -2.63
C PHE A 21 1.94 -6.07 -1.66
N GLY A 22 1.56 -4.93 -2.23
CA GLY A 22 1.05 -3.78 -1.49
C GLY A 22 -0.35 -3.35 -1.94
N GLY A 23 -1.04 -2.65 -1.05
CA GLY A 23 -2.38 -2.08 -1.25
C GLY A 23 -3.52 -2.94 -0.71
N GLY A 24 -4.68 -2.32 -0.54
CA GLY A 24 -5.91 -2.92 -0.05
C GLY A 24 -6.20 -2.69 1.44
N ALA A 25 -7.32 -3.26 1.91
CA ALA A 25 -7.87 -3.03 3.25
C ALA A 25 -6.96 -3.44 4.43
N ASN A 26 -6.00 -4.33 4.16
CA ASN A 26 -5.07 -4.90 5.16
C ASN A 26 -3.61 -4.47 4.92
N SER A 27 -3.40 -3.42 4.13
CA SER A 27 -2.09 -2.89 3.74
C SER A 27 -2.25 -1.37 3.62
N VAL A 28 -1.55 -0.71 2.69
CA VAL A 28 -1.66 0.71 2.44
C VAL A 28 -3.00 1.01 1.75
N ARG A 29 -3.98 1.48 2.53
CA ARG A 29 -5.40 1.55 2.13
C ARG A 29 -5.69 2.52 0.99
N ALA A 30 -4.83 3.50 0.77
CA ALA A 30 -4.97 4.44 -0.34
C ALA A 30 -4.77 3.80 -1.73
N TRP A 31 -4.19 2.59 -1.78
CA TRP A 31 -4.02 1.82 -3.02
C TRP A 31 -4.95 0.62 -3.02
N ARG A 32 -5.38 0.21 -4.22
CA ARG A 32 -6.09 -1.06 -4.42
C ARG A 32 -5.11 -2.22 -4.23
N LEU A 33 -5.64 -3.39 -3.88
CA LEU A 33 -4.86 -4.62 -3.79
C LEU A 33 -4.06 -4.84 -5.07
N TYR A 34 -2.78 -5.19 -4.94
CA TYR A 34 -1.82 -5.40 -6.04
C TYR A 34 -1.48 -4.17 -6.89
N THR A 35 -1.81 -2.94 -6.47
CA THR A 35 -1.52 -1.74 -7.28
C THR A 35 -0.36 -0.89 -6.76
N LEU A 36 0.15 -1.18 -5.56
CA LEU A 36 1.26 -0.43 -4.96
C LEU A 36 2.62 -1.05 -5.32
N GLY A 37 3.58 -0.19 -5.65
CA GLY A 37 4.96 -0.56 -5.93
C GLY A 37 5.15 -1.09 -7.35
N PRO A 38 6.14 -1.96 -7.59
CA PRO A 38 7.38 -2.01 -6.84
C PRO A 38 8.19 -0.70 -7.01
N GLY A 39 8.85 -0.23 -5.95
CA GLY A 39 9.67 1.00 -5.98
C GLY A 39 8.93 2.20 -6.56
N SER A 40 9.55 2.88 -7.53
CA SER A 40 8.95 3.99 -8.28
C SER A 40 8.33 3.57 -9.62
N PHE A 41 8.02 2.28 -9.81
CA PHE A 41 7.49 1.80 -11.08
C PHE A 41 6.16 2.48 -11.44
N SER A 42 6.13 3.06 -12.64
CA SER A 42 4.95 3.64 -13.27
C SER A 42 4.63 2.86 -14.53
N ASP A 43 3.38 2.41 -14.63
CA ASP A 43 2.87 1.84 -15.87
C ASP A 43 2.46 2.98 -16.81
N ASN A 44 3.22 3.16 -17.89
CA ASN A 44 2.96 4.16 -18.92
C ASN A 44 2.03 3.65 -20.03
N GLN A 45 1.68 2.36 -20.03
CA GLN A 45 0.90 1.74 -21.10
C GLN A 45 -0.57 1.51 -20.72
N GLY A 46 -0.95 1.82 -19.47
CA GLY A 46 -2.32 1.66 -18.98
C GLY A 46 -2.75 0.20 -18.79
N ILE A 47 -1.80 -0.73 -18.87
CA ILE A 47 -2.02 -2.16 -18.63
C ILE A 47 -1.83 -2.40 -17.14
N ARG A 48 -2.95 -2.60 -16.44
CA ARG A 48 -2.93 -2.93 -15.01
C ARG A 48 -2.34 -4.32 -14.78
N PHE A 49 -1.03 -4.37 -14.58
CA PHE A 49 -0.35 -5.55 -14.07
C PHE A 49 -0.43 -5.59 -12.54
N ASP A 50 -0.62 -6.79 -12.01
CA ASP A 50 -0.48 -7.03 -10.58
C ASP A 50 0.97 -6.76 -10.17
N ARG A 51 1.12 -5.95 -9.12
CA ARG A 51 2.42 -5.48 -8.66
C ARG A 51 2.87 -6.28 -7.45
N TYR A 52 4.11 -6.74 -7.50
CA TYR A 52 4.70 -7.61 -6.50
C TYR A 52 6.20 -7.33 -6.32
N GLY A 53 6.81 -7.93 -5.30
CA GLY A 53 8.23 -7.79 -5.03
C GLY A 53 8.78 -8.85 -4.06
N ASP A 54 10.09 -8.82 -3.89
CA ASP A 54 10.86 -9.69 -2.99
C ASP A 54 11.00 -9.09 -1.59
N ILE A 55 10.95 -7.75 -1.49
CA ILE A 55 11.05 -6.98 -0.25
C ILE A 55 9.74 -6.24 -0.04
N LYS A 56 9.30 -6.16 1.21
CA LYS A 56 8.13 -5.40 1.62
C LYS A 56 8.44 -4.63 2.90
N LEU A 57 8.05 -3.35 2.93
CA LEU A 57 8.05 -2.53 4.13
C LEU A 57 6.72 -1.79 4.22
N GLU A 58 6.07 -1.90 5.36
CA GLU A 58 4.82 -1.21 5.67
C GLU A 58 4.82 -0.70 7.10
N ALA A 59 4.19 0.43 7.32
CA ALA A 59 3.91 1.02 8.61
C ALA A 59 2.47 1.52 8.60
N ASN A 60 1.81 1.39 9.74
CA ASN A 60 0.47 1.93 9.95
C ASN A 60 0.45 2.68 11.28
N LEU A 61 -0.19 3.84 11.26
CA LEU A 61 -0.60 4.58 12.44
C LEU A 61 -2.12 4.76 12.36
N GLU A 62 -2.86 4.32 13.38
CA GLU A 62 -4.31 4.46 13.45
C GLU A 62 -4.72 5.00 14.81
N HIS A 63 -5.52 6.06 14.80
CA HIS A 63 -6.14 6.63 15.99
C HIS A 63 -7.64 6.35 15.96
N ARG A 64 -8.14 5.62 16.97
CA ARG A 64 -9.55 5.26 17.12
C ARG A 64 -10.20 6.10 18.20
N PHE A 65 -11.41 6.56 17.94
CA PHE A 65 -12.22 7.29 18.91
C PHE A 65 -13.66 6.78 18.87
N LEU A 66 -14.30 6.76 20.05
CA LEU A 66 -15.68 6.32 20.17
C LEU A 66 -16.61 7.38 19.59
N ILE A 67 -17.49 6.98 18.67
CA ILE A 67 -18.59 7.83 18.18
C ILE A 67 -19.85 7.49 18.97
N TYR A 68 -20.22 6.20 19.03
CA TYR A 68 -21.41 5.74 19.75
C TYR A 68 -21.38 4.24 20.03
N ARG A 69 -21.32 3.82 21.30
CA ARG A 69 -21.39 2.40 21.74
C ARG A 69 -20.51 1.45 20.90
N PHE A 70 -21.08 0.82 19.88
CA PHE A 70 -20.40 -0.12 18.98
C PHE A 70 -19.71 0.55 17.78
N LEU A 71 -19.99 1.83 17.52
CA LEU A 71 -19.43 2.59 16.41
C LEU A 71 -18.22 3.41 16.86
N HIS A 72 -17.08 3.15 16.24
CA HIS A 72 -15.86 3.94 16.39
C HIS A 72 -15.48 4.61 15.06
N GLY A 73 -14.96 5.83 15.17
CA GLY A 73 -14.24 6.50 14.09
C GLY A 73 -12.77 6.14 14.15
N ALA A 74 -12.12 6.15 12.99
CA ALA A 74 -10.69 5.96 12.86
C ALA A 74 -10.10 7.04 11.94
N LEU A 75 -8.99 7.63 12.36
CA LEU A 75 -8.09 8.38 11.48
C LEU A 75 -6.83 7.54 11.30
N PHE A 76 -6.33 7.42 10.09
CA PHE A 76 -5.15 6.59 9.86
C PHE A 76 -4.20 7.18 8.83
N ALA A 77 -2.92 6.84 9.00
CA ALA A 77 -1.87 7.04 8.03
C ALA A 77 -1.17 5.70 7.78
N ASP A 78 -1.07 5.33 6.52
CA ASP A 78 -0.36 4.13 6.07
C ASP A 78 0.85 4.55 5.25
N ALA A 79 1.96 3.87 5.44
CA ALA A 79 3.14 4.05 4.62
C ALA A 79 3.66 2.68 4.19
N GLY A 80 4.13 2.54 2.96
CA GLY A 80 4.76 1.30 2.55
C GLY A 80 5.07 1.22 1.06
N ASN A 81 5.83 0.18 0.72
CA ASN A 81 6.08 -0.22 -0.66
C ASN A 81 6.60 -1.66 -0.71
N VAL A 82 6.70 -2.20 -1.93
CA VAL A 82 7.40 -3.44 -2.26
C VAL A 82 8.52 -3.15 -3.24
N TRP A 83 9.55 -4.00 -3.28
CA TRP A 83 10.69 -3.87 -4.19
C TRP A 83 11.22 -5.24 -4.61
N PHE A 84 11.95 -5.30 -5.71
CA PHE A 84 12.75 -6.46 -6.07
C PHE A 84 14.16 -6.38 -5.49
N LEU A 85 14.75 -7.53 -5.15
CA LEU A 85 16.16 -7.61 -4.76
C LEU A 85 17.08 -7.36 -5.96
N ASN A 86 16.67 -7.85 -7.13
CA ASN A 86 17.42 -7.74 -8.38
C ASN A 86 16.66 -6.85 -9.38
N LYS A 87 17.37 -6.32 -10.38
CA LYS A 87 16.72 -5.59 -11.48
C LYS A 87 15.76 -6.50 -12.24
N ASN A 88 14.53 -6.04 -12.40
CA ASN A 88 13.51 -6.72 -13.20
C ASN A 88 13.15 -5.85 -14.42
N PRO A 89 13.40 -6.32 -15.67
CA PRO A 89 13.04 -5.59 -16.88
C PRO A 89 11.55 -5.30 -17.04
N GLU A 90 10.67 -6.11 -16.43
CA GLU A 90 9.22 -5.90 -16.45
C GLU A 90 8.79 -4.70 -15.58
N PHE A 91 9.57 -4.41 -14.53
CA PHE A 91 9.29 -3.36 -13.56
C PHE A 91 10.50 -2.42 -13.39
N PRO A 92 10.83 -1.61 -14.42
CA PRO A 92 11.95 -0.67 -14.36
C PRO A 92 11.81 0.30 -13.18
N GLY A 93 12.87 0.42 -12.38
CA GLY A 93 12.90 1.27 -11.18
C GLY A 93 12.20 0.66 -9.96
N GLY A 94 11.82 -0.62 -10.02
CA GLY A 94 11.23 -1.37 -8.91
C GLY A 94 12.24 -2.08 -8.01
N GLU A 95 13.54 -2.03 -8.33
CA GLU A 95 14.58 -2.63 -7.50
C GLU A 95 14.87 -1.81 -6.24
N PHE A 96 15.18 -2.49 -5.14
CA PHE A 96 15.53 -1.83 -3.89
C PHE A 96 16.92 -1.19 -3.99
N ARG A 97 17.00 0.10 -3.72
CA ARG A 97 18.28 0.82 -3.61
C ARG A 97 18.33 1.65 -2.33
N PHE A 98 19.39 1.47 -1.54
CA PHE A 98 19.56 2.14 -0.24
C PHE A 98 19.58 3.67 -0.32
N ASP A 99 19.96 4.24 -1.47
CA ASP A 99 20.01 5.69 -1.70
C ASP A 99 18.65 6.29 -2.08
N SER A 100 17.71 5.50 -2.63
CA SER A 100 16.42 6.01 -3.11
C SER A 100 15.18 5.44 -2.42
N PHE A 101 15.28 4.30 -1.71
CA PHE A 101 14.10 3.58 -1.19
C PHE A 101 13.21 4.43 -0.28
N LEU A 102 13.78 5.35 0.50
CA LEU A 102 12.98 6.26 1.36
C LEU A 102 12.09 7.18 0.53
N SER A 103 12.58 7.67 -0.61
CA SER A 103 11.82 8.49 -1.55
C SER A 103 10.77 7.68 -2.33
N GLU A 104 10.82 6.36 -2.22
CA GLU A 104 9.93 5.43 -2.88
C GLU A 104 8.85 4.91 -1.91
N ILE A 105 8.88 5.27 -0.62
CA ILE A 105 7.82 4.87 0.31
C ILE A 105 6.53 5.60 -0.06
N ALA A 106 5.49 4.88 -0.41
CA ALA A 106 4.18 5.48 -0.65
C ALA A 106 3.50 5.79 0.69
N ILE A 107 2.80 6.91 0.76
CA ILE A 107 2.10 7.35 1.98
C ILE A 107 0.65 7.64 1.62
N GLY A 108 -0.27 7.01 2.33
CA GLY A 108 -1.70 7.23 2.24
C GLY A 108 -2.28 7.66 3.58
N THR A 109 -3.37 8.41 3.55
CA THR A 109 -4.14 8.77 4.75
C THR A 109 -5.61 8.58 4.49
N GLY A 110 -6.41 8.52 5.54
CA GLY A 110 -7.84 8.38 5.39
C GLY A 110 -8.60 8.39 6.70
N VAL A 111 -9.91 8.18 6.53
CA VAL A 111 -10.87 8.08 7.61
C VAL A 111 -11.57 6.74 7.52
N GLY A 112 -11.94 6.20 8.67
CA GLY A 112 -12.60 4.91 8.76
C GLY A 112 -13.71 4.89 9.80
N LEU A 113 -14.63 3.96 9.61
CA LEU A 113 -15.63 3.56 10.59
C LEU A 113 -15.37 2.11 10.99
N ARG A 114 -15.58 1.81 12.27
CA ARG A 114 -15.48 0.47 12.84
C ARG A 114 -16.80 0.17 13.55
N PHE A 115 -17.46 -0.90 13.14
CA PHE A 115 -18.64 -1.43 13.79
C PHE A 115 -18.20 -2.65 14.59
N ASP A 116 -18.08 -2.47 15.90
CA ASP A 116 -17.59 -3.47 16.84
C ASP A 116 -18.75 -4.30 17.38
N PHE A 117 -18.97 -5.47 16.78
CA PHE A 117 -19.95 -6.45 17.26
C PHE A 117 -19.24 -7.49 18.14
N ASP A 118 -19.99 -8.16 19.02
CA ASP A 118 -19.43 -9.09 20.03
C ASP A 118 -18.49 -10.17 19.47
N PHE A 119 -18.63 -10.55 18.19
CA PHE A 119 -17.84 -11.62 17.56
C PHE A 119 -16.97 -11.17 16.37
N PHE A 120 -17.19 -9.97 15.82
CA PHE A 120 -16.41 -9.47 14.69
C PHE A 120 -16.55 -7.96 14.53
N VAL A 121 -15.53 -7.34 13.93
CA VAL A 121 -15.53 -5.92 13.58
C VAL A 121 -15.76 -5.76 12.09
N VAL A 122 -16.66 -4.88 11.68
CA VAL A 122 -16.77 -4.44 10.27
C VAL A 122 -16.04 -3.12 10.11
N ARG A 123 -15.23 -3.02 9.04
CA ARG A 123 -14.41 -1.86 8.74
C ARG A 123 -14.83 -1.24 7.42
N LEU A 124 -15.16 0.04 7.44
CA LEU A 124 -15.31 0.86 6.25
C LEU A 124 -14.20 1.90 6.25
N ASP A 125 -13.35 1.89 5.24
CA ASP A 125 -12.23 2.83 5.14
C ASP A 125 -12.31 3.59 3.83
N ALA A 126 -12.11 4.90 3.89
CA ALA A 126 -11.95 5.77 2.73
C ALA A 126 -10.57 6.43 2.82
N ALA A 127 -9.72 6.16 1.84
CA ALA A 127 -8.32 6.56 1.86
C ALA A 127 -7.89 7.22 0.54
N PHE A 128 -6.89 8.09 0.60
CA PHE A 128 -6.31 8.72 -0.59
C PHE A 128 -4.78 8.86 -0.43
N PRO A 129 -4.03 8.87 -1.55
CA PRO A 129 -2.58 8.97 -1.50
C PRO A 129 -2.13 10.39 -1.16
N LEU A 130 -1.19 10.51 -0.22
CA LEU A 130 -0.46 11.75 0.09
C LEU A 130 0.88 11.82 -0.63
N HIS A 131 1.57 10.69 -0.75
CA HIS A 131 2.83 10.55 -1.47
C HIS A 131 2.78 9.30 -2.35
N ASN A 132 2.85 9.49 -3.67
CA ASN A 132 2.81 8.41 -4.65
C ASN A 132 4.15 8.32 -5.41
N PRO A 133 4.96 7.28 -5.17
CA PRO A 133 6.30 7.14 -5.74
C PRO A 133 6.29 6.82 -7.25
N ALA A 134 5.16 6.39 -7.80
CA ALA A 134 5.00 6.14 -9.23
C ALA A 134 4.98 7.43 -10.06
N HIS A 135 4.77 8.60 -9.45
CA HIS A 135 4.85 9.87 -10.17
C HIS A 135 6.30 10.36 -10.33
N SER A 136 6.50 11.22 -11.33
CA SER A 136 7.77 11.89 -11.60
C SER A 136 8.30 12.62 -10.36
N PRO A 137 9.65 12.69 -10.19
CA PRO A 137 10.25 13.48 -9.12
C PRO A 137 9.70 14.92 -9.10
N GLY A 138 9.23 15.38 -7.93
CA GLY A 138 8.59 16.68 -7.75
C GLY A 138 7.05 16.65 -7.80
N GLU A 139 6.44 15.61 -8.37
CA GLU A 139 4.97 15.43 -8.44
C GLU A 139 4.44 14.32 -7.53
N ARG A 140 5.32 13.67 -6.77
CA ARG A 140 4.97 12.57 -5.87
C ARG A 140 4.06 12.99 -4.72
N TRP A 141 4.21 14.22 -4.23
CA TRP A 141 3.41 14.74 -3.13
C TRP A 141 2.08 15.32 -3.62
N LEU A 142 1.02 15.07 -2.85
CA LEU A 142 -0.30 15.62 -3.10
C LEU A 142 -0.26 17.15 -3.10
N ARG A 143 -0.57 17.76 -4.24
CA ARG A 143 -0.62 19.22 -4.40
C ARG A 143 -2.03 19.81 -4.20
N ARG A 144 -3.06 18.99 -4.44
CA ARG A 144 -4.47 19.38 -4.35
C ARG A 144 -5.24 18.23 -3.71
N PHE A 145 -6.16 18.54 -2.80
CA PHE A 145 -7.04 17.53 -2.22
C PHE A 145 -7.82 16.79 -3.32
N PRO A 146 -7.82 15.44 -3.29
CA PRO A 146 -8.48 14.66 -4.31
C PRO A 146 -9.99 14.74 -4.15
N GLU A 147 -10.69 14.79 -5.28
CA GLU A 147 -12.14 14.60 -5.33
C GLU A 147 -12.53 13.24 -4.72
N LEU A 148 -13.73 13.16 -4.13
CA LEU A 148 -14.19 11.96 -3.41
C LEU A 148 -14.24 10.69 -4.29
N ASN A 149 -14.40 10.83 -5.60
CA ASN A 149 -14.37 9.74 -6.58
C ASN A 149 -12.97 9.10 -6.74
N LEU A 150 -11.90 9.78 -6.33
CA LEU A 150 -10.52 9.28 -6.37
C LEU A 150 -10.11 8.60 -5.05
N TRP A 151 -10.97 8.63 -4.03
CA TRP A 151 -10.70 7.95 -2.77
C TRP A 151 -10.90 6.45 -2.95
N ASN A 152 -9.95 5.67 -2.45
CA ASN A 152 -10.07 4.23 -2.42
C ASN A 152 -10.95 3.82 -1.23
N LEU A 153 -12.05 3.13 -1.54
CA LEU A 153 -12.97 2.60 -0.55
C LEU A 153 -12.62 1.13 -0.27
N ASN A 154 -12.48 0.79 1.01
CA ASN A 154 -12.20 -0.56 1.44
C ASN A 154 -13.26 -1.02 2.44
N LEU A 155 -13.68 -2.28 2.27
CA LEU A 155 -14.51 -3.01 3.23
C LEU A 155 -13.66 -4.15 3.82
N GLY A 156 -13.65 -4.25 5.13
CA GLY A 156 -12.94 -5.33 5.85
C GLY A 156 -13.82 -5.95 6.92
N ILE A 157 -13.57 -7.23 7.22
CA ILE A 157 -14.17 -7.96 8.34
C ILE A 157 -13.03 -8.46 9.23
N GLY A 158 -13.18 -8.31 10.55
CA GLY A 158 -12.16 -8.62 11.55
C GLY A 158 -11.20 -7.45 11.81
N TYR A 159 -10.31 -7.63 12.78
CA TYR A 159 -9.30 -6.63 13.12
C TYR A 159 -8.30 -6.40 11.96
N PRO A 160 -7.84 -5.16 11.72
CA PRO A 160 -6.64 -4.95 10.92
C PRO A 160 -5.46 -5.56 11.68
N PHE A 161 -4.78 -6.49 11.01
CA PHE A 161 -3.42 -7.02 11.26
C PHE A 161 -2.72 -6.66 12.58
#